data_AF-A0A7C3SKP3-F1
#
_entry.id   AF-A0A7C3SKP3-F1
#
_cell.length_a   1.000
_cell.length_b   1.000
_cell.length_c   1.000
_cell.angle_alpha   90.00
_cell.angle_beta   90.00
_cell.angle_gamma   90.00
#
_symmetry.space_group_name_H-M   'P 1'
#
loop_
_entity.id
_entity.type
_entity.pdbx_description
1 polymer ?
#
loop_
_entity_poly.entity_id
_entity_poly.type
_entity_poly.pdbx_seq_one_letter_code
_entity_poly.pdbx_strand_id
1 'polypeptide(L)'
;MRAKCMVEEVEGRELDSYDLITILGLLKEHDWKEVWRRYSPGGVMDGKLNFFLNLESYYVEMTVENLPSLALSPKYQASPHLMQALIRRLLCNHRHGLILEKLRSYGVPIEDENQLNLSCSVGTIGVDLIVNRHPHAPEYRFRKFGTTRVEQDEQRPLDHYDVVSILYLAQQNRTDRIIDRYVPQEILNEGTEEEKVVRFPSQAGDYRVDFFFTRIKNDEPRKVPERGNVSAATMHQVLRRLFAGHAPELAAKELTDKGILITKEEVEREFTLARILNDNFITIHFKRG
;
A
#
# COMPACT_ATOMS: atom_id res chain seq x y z
N MET A 1 11.98 16.19 24.20
CA MET A 1 11.94 15.89 22.74
C MET A 1 12.25 14.43 22.55
N ARG A 2 11.45 13.71 21.75
CA ARG A 2 11.80 12.35 21.30
C ARG A 2 12.97 12.47 20.31
N ALA A 3 13.98 11.61 20.45
CA ALA A 3 15.06 11.54 19.45
C ALA A 3 14.48 11.03 18.13
N LYS A 4 14.74 11.74 17.03
CA LYS A 4 14.32 11.35 15.69
C LYS A 4 15.12 10.12 15.25
N CYS A 5 14.48 9.25 14.48
CA CYS A 5 15.19 8.19 13.77
C CYS A 5 15.74 8.69 12.42
N MET A 6 16.60 7.89 11.78
CA MET A 6 17.26 8.26 10.52
C MET A 6 16.25 8.68 9.44
N VAL A 7 15.12 7.98 9.32
CA VAL A 7 14.10 8.31 8.31
C VAL A 7 13.51 9.70 8.57
N GLU A 8 13.19 10.02 9.81
CA GLU A 8 12.63 11.34 10.17
C GLU A 8 13.65 12.47 9.97
N GLU A 9 14.93 12.20 10.20
CA GLU A 9 16.02 13.16 10.00
C GLU A 9 16.28 13.41 8.50
N VAL A 10 16.36 12.34 7.71
CA VAL A 10 16.71 12.41 6.29
C VAL A 10 15.53 12.88 5.43
N GLU A 11 14.31 12.42 5.72
CA GLU A 11 13.13 12.76 4.93
C GLU A 11 12.37 13.98 5.48
N GLY A 12 12.74 14.49 6.67
CA GLY A 12 12.15 15.71 7.23
C GLY A 12 10.67 15.58 7.59
N ARG A 13 10.16 14.37 7.81
CA ARG A 13 8.76 14.06 8.13
C ARG A 13 8.64 13.20 9.38
N GLU A 14 7.44 13.11 9.94
CA GLU A 14 7.13 12.12 10.99
C GLU A 14 6.88 10.74 10.39
N LEU A 15 6.99 9.72 11.23
CA LEU A 15 6.65 8.35 10.86
C LEU A 15 5.15 8.19 10.69
N ASP A 16 4.76 7.45 9.66
CA ASP A 16 3.36 7.27 9.31
C ASP A 16 3.06 5.83 8.88
N SER A 17 1.86 5.63 8.35
CA SER A 17 1.39 4.32 7.91
C SER A 17 2.27 3.64 6.85
N TYR A 18 2.97 4.42 6.01
CA TYR A 18 3.94 3.91 5.06
C TYR A 18 5.09 3.20 5.79
N ASP A 19 5.57 3.77 6.89
CA ASP A 19 6.67 3.21 7.69
C ASP A 19 6.23 1.95 8.42
N LEU A 20 5.06 1.95 9.07
CA LEU A 20 4.54 0.74 9.73
C LEU A 20 4.45 -0.43 8.74
N ILE A 21 3.90 -0.18 7.54
CA ILE A 21 3.82 -1.21 6.49
C ILE A 21 5.22 -1.61 6.03
N THR A 22 6.17 -0.67 5.91
CA THR A 22 7.55 -0.96 5.49
C THR A 22 8.30 -1.80 6.51
N ILE A 23 8.16 -1.51 7.80
CA ILE A 23 8.73 -2.29 8.90
C ILE A 23 8.23 -3.72 8.84
N LEU A 24 6.91 -3.93 8.78
CA LEU A 24 6.33 -5.26 8.63
C LEU A 24 6.79 -5.95 7.33
N GLY A 25 7.12 -5.18 6.28
CA GLY A 25 7.70 -5.67 5.03
C GLY A 25 9.07 -6.28 5.23
N LEU A 26 9.97 -5.51 5.84
CA LEU A 26 11.33 -5.94 6.17
C LEU A 26 11.33 -7.18 7.08
N LEU A 27 10.41 -7.26 8.04
CA LEU A 27 10.27 -8.43 8.90
C LEU A 27 9.86 -9.70 8.13
N LYS A 28 9.00 -9.60 7.11
CA LYS A 28 8.63 -10.75 6.26
C LYS A 28 9.81 -11.26 5.43
N GLU A 29 10.70 -10.35 5.06
CA GLU A 29 11.91 -10.64 4.28
C GLU A 29 13.09 -11.06 5.17
N HIS A 30 12.88 -11.20 6.48
CA HIS A 30 13.91 -11.50 7.47
C HIS A 30 15.04 -10.45 7.52
N ASP A 31 14.77 -9.21 7.09
CA ASP A 31 15.71 -8.08 7.11
C ASP A 31 15.45 -7.14 8.29
N TRP A 32 15.36 -7.72 9.50
CA TRP A 32 15.07 -6.94 10.70
C TRP A 32 16.19 -5.95 11.04
N LYS A 33 17.45 -6.22 10.69
CA LYS A 33 18.55 -5.27 10.94
C LYS A 33 18.29 -3.92 10.29
N GLU A 34 17.68 -3.92 9.11
CA GLU A 34 17.31 -2.71 8.39
C GLU A 34 16.23 -1.90 9.12
N VAL A 35 15.35 -2.56 9.87
CA VAL A 35 14.35 -1.89 10.72
C VAL A 35 15.06 -1.02 11.75
N TRP A 36 15.99 -1.56 12.53
CA TRP A 36 16.71 -0.76 13.53
C TRP A 36 17.60 0.29 12.89
N ARG A 37 18.30 -0.03 11.80
CA ARG A 37 19.14 0.95 11.10
C ARG A 37 18.36 2.19 10.68
N ARG A 38 17.12 2.03 10.21
CA ARG A 38 16.26 3.12 9.73
C ARG A 38 15.45 3.81 10.83
N TYR A 39 14.89 3.02 11.74
CA TYR A 39 13.83 3.46 12.64
C TYR A 39 14.25 3.55 14.12
N SER A 40 15.45 3.10 14.47
CA SER A 40 16.06 3.34 15.80
C SER A 40 16.85 4.65 15.80
N PRO A 41 16.74 5.50 16.83
CA PRO A 41 17.65 6.62 17.03
C PRO A 41 19.11 6.15 17.05
N GLY A 42 19.94 6.68 16.15
CA GLY A 42 21.35 6.27 16.01
C GLY A 42 21.57 4.87 15.41
N GLY A 43 20.51 4.20 14.94
CA GLY A 43 20.62 2.91 14.22
C GLY A 43 21.01 1.71 15.11
N VAL A 44 20.95 1.84 16.43
CA VAL A 44 21.37 0.80 17.37
C VAL A 44 20.26 -0.24 17.55
N MET A 45 20.61 -1.53 17.44
CA MET A 45 19.70 -2.67 17.64
C MET A 45 19.51 -2.99 19.12
N ASP A 46 18.98 -2.03 19.88
CA ASP A 46 18.69 -2.19 21.30
C ASP A 46 17.25 -1.77 21.62
N GLY A 47 16.63 -2.48 22.57
CA GLY A 47 15.32 -2.16 23.14
C GLY A 47 14.10 -2.37 22.23
N LYS A 48 13.16 -1.44 22.35
CA LYS A 48 11.82 -1.45 21.72
C LYS A 48 11.63 -0.21 20.84
N LEU A 49 10.97 -0.38 19.71
CA LEU A 49 10.54 0.69 18.84
C LEU A 49 9.02 0.81 18.91
N ASN A 50 8.52 2.01 19.23
CA ASN A 50 7.08 2.28 19.30
C ASN A 50 6.66 3.24 18.19
N PHE A 51 5.61 2.87 17.49
CA PHE A 51 5.04 3.61 16.38
C PHE A 51 3.56 3.86 16.65
N PHE A 52 3.10 5.05 16.30
CA PHE A 52 1.75 5.51 16.57
C PHE A 52 1.17 6.09 15.29
N LEU A 53 -0.07 5.72 14.98
CA LEU A 53 -0.79 6.21 13.81
C LEU A 53 -2.20 6.60 14.24
N ASN A 54 -2.55 7.87 14.02
CA ASN A 54 -3.90 8.39 14.22
C ASN A 54 -4.61 8.46 12.86
N LEU A 55 -5.72 7.74 12.74
CA LEU A 55 -6.62 7.76 11.60
C LEU A 55 -7.97 8.33 12.03
N GLU A 56 -8.80 8.76 11.07
CA GLU A 56 -10.12 9.32 11.35
C GLU A 56 -11.00 8.41 12.22
N SER A 57 -10.91 7.08 12.02
CA SER A 57 -11.73 6.09 12.72
C SER A 57 -10.96 5.23 13.73
N TYR A 58 -9.62 5.30 13.74
CA TYR A 58 -8.80 4.39 14.54
C TYR A 58 -7.53 5.03 15.05
N TYR A 59 -7.11 4.58 16.22
CA TYR A 59 -5.77 4.75 16.74
C TYR A 59 -5.02 3.42 16.67
N VAL A 60 -3.80 3.45 16.14
CA VAL A 60 -2.96 2.26 15.97
C VAL A 60 -1.64 2.46 16.69
N GLU A 61 -1.28 1.50 17.53
CA GLU A 61 0.03 1.40 18.17
C GLU A 61 0.73 0.14 17.66
N MET A 62 1.99 0.27 17.26
CA MET A 62 2.83 -0.86 16.90
C MET A 62 4.12 -0.82 17.73
N THR A 63 4.40 -1.91 18.44
CA THR A 63 5.65 -2.10 19.17
C THR A 63 6.45 -3.19 18.49
N VAL A 64 7.72 -2.91 18.17
CA VAL A 64 8.69 -3.88 17.66
C VAL A 64 9.80 -4.04 18.69
N GLU A 65 10.10 -5.28 19.06
CA GLU A 65 11.03 -5.59 20.15
C GLU A 65 12.00 -6.70 19.75
N ASN A 66 13.26 -6.55 20.13
CA ASN A 66 14.21 -7.66 20.10
C ASN A 66 14.03 -8.51 21.37
N LEU A 67 13.59 -9.75 21.19
CA LEU A 67 13.31 -10.70 22.27
C LEU A 67 14.62 -11.41 22.67
N PRO A 68 14.77 -11.76 23.96
CA PRO A 68 15.96 -12.46 24.45
C PRO A 68 16.09 -13.89 23.89
N SER A 69 14.99 -14.47 23.42
CA SER A 69 14.96 -15.80 22.80
C SER A 69 13.80 -15.92 21.83
N LEU A 70 13.82 -16.97 21.01
CA LEU A 70 12.72 -17.27 20.09
C LEU A 70 11.45 -17.55 20.89
N ALA A 71 10.39 -16.82 20.58
CA ALA A 71 9.19 -16.82 21.40
C ALA A 71 8.12 -17.71 20.76
N LEU A 72 7.81 -18.82 21.42
CA LEU A 72 6.73 -19.73 21.05
C LEU A 72 5.64 -19.57 22.12
N SER A 73 4.59 -18.82 21.79
CA SER A 73 3.48 -18.55 22.69
C SER A 73 2.17 -18.50 21.91
N PRO A 74 1.04 -18.92 22.48
CA PRO A 74 -0.28 -18.66 21.93
C PRO A 74 -0.58 -17.18 21.68
N LYS A 75 0.15 -16.27 22.37
CA LYS A 75 0.13 -14.82 22.10
C LYS A 75 0.61 -14.49 20.68
N TYR A 76 1.35 -15.32 19.97
CA TYR A 76 1.80 -14.99 18.61
C TYR A 76 0.83 -15.56 17.56
N GLN A 77 -0.43 -15.12 17.62
CA GLN A 77 -1.52 -15.60 16.74
C GLN A 77 -1.51 -15.01 15.32
N ALA A 78 -0.69 -14.00 15.05
CA ALA A 78 -0.70 -13.28 13.79
C ALA A 78 0.58 -13.48 12.97
N SER A 79 0.55 -13.03 11.73
CA SER A 79 1.74 -12.88 10.89
C SER A 79 1.93 -11.40 10.52
N PRO A 80 3.15 -10.98 10.15
CA PRO A 80 3.37 -9.64 9.61
C PRO A 80 2.51 -9.35 8.37
N HIS A 81 2.19 -10.38 7.57
CA HIS A 81 1.26 -10.26 6.44
C HIS A 81 -0.13 -9.81 6.89
N LEU A 82 -0.67 -10.43 7.95
CA LEU A 82 -1.98 -10.10 8.50
C LEU A 82 -2.00 -8.70 9.13
N MET A 83 -0.92 -8.31 9.80
CA MET A 83 -0.80 -6.96 10.37
C MET A 83 -0.77 -5.88 9.28
N GLN A 84 0.01 -6.07 8.20
CA GLN A 84 -0.03 -5.18 7.03
C GLN A 84 -1.42 -5.11 6.43
N ALA A 85 -2.11 -6.24 6.39
CA ALA A 85 -3.46 -6.37 5.89
C ALA A 85 -4.48 -5.55 6.67
N LEU A 86 -4.36 -5.56 7.99
CA LEU A 86 -5.18 -4.78 8.89
C LEU A 86 -4.93 -3.28 8.67
N ILE A 87 -3.68 -2.82 8.79
CA ILE A 87 -3.32 -1.39 8.62
C ILE A 87 -3.86 -0.84 7.29
N ARG A 88 -3.67 -1.58 6.18
CA ARG A 88 -4.18 -1.16 4.86
C ARG A 88 -5.70 -1.02 4.85
N ARG A 89 -6.45 -1.95 5.44
CA ARG A 89 -7.92 -1.86 5.52
C ARG A 89 -8.38 -0.65 6.32
N LEU A 90 -7.66 -0.32 7.40
CA LEU A 90 -7.94 0.88 8.19
C LEU A 90 -7.72 2.15 7.36
N LEU A 91 -6.61 2.24 6.62
CA LEU A 91 -6.33 3.37 5.73
C LEU A 91 -7.35 3.52 4.60
N CYS A 92 -7.88 2.41 4.11
CA CYS A 92 -8.94 2.39 3.09
C CYS A 92 -10.33 2.70 3.66
N ASN A 93 -10.45 2.97 4.97
CA ASN A 93 -11.73 3.16 5.66
C ASN A 93 -12.73 2.03 5.40
N HIS A 94 -12.26 0.77 5.39
CA HIS A 94 -13.16 -0.38 5.26
C HIS A 94 -14.17 -0.41 6.41
N ARG A 95 -15.37 -0.91 6.13
CA ARG A 95 -16.40 -1.12 7.15
C ARG A 95 -15.85 -1.95 8.30
N HIS A 96 -16.04 -1.47 9.52
CA HIS A 96 -15.50 -2.13 10.71
C HIS A 96 -15.93 -3.59 10.82
N GLY A 97 -17.21 -3.90 10.57
CA GLY A 97 -17.71 -5.28 10.55
C GLY A 97 -16.99 -6.20 9.56
N LEU A 98 -16.62 -5.68 8.37
CA LEU A 98 -15.83 -6.44 7.38
C LEU A 98 -14.41 -6.71 7.91
N ILE A 99 -13.81 -5.76 8.63
CA ILE A 99 -12.49 -5.95 9.25
C ILE A 99 -12.57 -7.08 10.29
N LEU A 100 -13.57 -7.06 11.17
CA LEU A 100 -13.79 -8.10 12.17
C LEU A 100 -14.01 -9.47 11.53
N GLU A 101 -14.87 -9.54 10.51
CA GLU A 101 -15.13 -10.78 9.77
C GLU A 101 -13.86 -11.36 9.16
N LYS A 102 -13.04 -10.51 8.50
CA LYS A 102 -11.77 -10.96 7.91
C LYS A 102 -10.81 -11.47 8.98
N LEU A 103 -10.63 -10.75 10.09
CA LEU A 103 -9.77 -11.21 11.19
C LEU A 103 -10.23 -12.54 11.79
N ARG A 104 -11.55 -12.71 12.00
CA ARG A 104 -12.13 -13.99 12.47
C ARG A 104 -11.87 -15.12 11.49
N SER A 105 -11.98 -14.89 10.18
CA SER A 105 -11.66 -15.90 9.16
C SER A 105 -10.19 -16.32 9.13
N TYR A 106 -9.28 -15.49 9.65
CA TYR A 106 -7.87 -15.84 9.84
C TYR A 106 -7.60 -16.53 11.19
N GLY A 107 -8.63 -16.81 11.99
CA GLY A 107 -8.52 -17.46 13.29
C GLY A 107 -8.05 -16.55 14.41
N VAL A 108 -8.11 -15.22 14.23
CA VAL A 108 -7.77 -14.28 15.30
C VAL A 108 -8.90 -14.27 16.34
N PRO A 109 -8.61 -14.53 17.63
CA PRO A 109 -9.58 -14.37 18.70
C PRO A 109 -9.84 -12.87 18.91
N ILE A 110 -11.11 -12.46 18.77
CA ILE A 110 -11.55 -11.08 19.02
C ILE A 110 -12.48 -11.11 20.22
N GLU A 111 -12.01 -10.57 21.34
CA GLU A 111 -12.77 -10.48 22.60
C GLU A 111 -13.51 -9.14 22.73
N ASP A 112 -12.88 -8.05 22.30
CA ASP A 112 -13.47 -6.71 22.20
C ASP A 112 -13.53 -6.30 20.72
N GLU A 113 -14.70 -5.93 20.23
CA GLU A 113 -14.87 -5.48 18.85
C GLU A 113 -14.21 -4.12 18.61
N ASN A 114 -14.04 -3.28 19.64
CA ASN A 114 -13.44 -1.96 19.51
C ASN A 114 -11.92 -1.94 19.71
N GLN A 115 -11.33 -3.03 20.20
CA GLN A 115 -9.89 -3.16 20.38
C GLN A 115 -9.37 -4.46 19.77
N LEU A 116 -8.54 -4.32 18.73
CA LEU A 116 -7.92 -5.45 18.04
C LEU A 116 -6.47 -5.56 18.48
N ASN A 117 -6.11 -6.72 19.03
CA ASN A 117 -4.75 -7.02 19.47
C ASN A 117 -4.16 -8.12 18.60
N LEU A 118 -3.18 -7.78 17.78
CA LEU A 118 -2.42 -8.73 16.98
C LEU A 118 -0.99 -8.78 17.49
N SER A 119 -0.46 -9.98 17.61
CA SER A 119 0.91 -10.20 18.06
C SER A 119 1.55 -11.26 17.17
N CYS A 120 2.78 -11.03 16.74
CA CYS A 120 3.56 -12.00 15.95
C CYS A 120 5.03 -12.01 16.37
N SER A 121 5.72 -13.09 16.05
CA SER A 121 7.16 -13.21 16.24
C SER A 121 7.82 -13.73 14.96
N VAL A 122 8.89 -13.08 14.52
CA VAL A 122 9.75 -13.55 13.42
C VAL A 122 11.15 -13.76 13.98
N GLY A 123 11.52 -15.02 14.20
CA GLY A 123 12.77 -15.36 14.89
C GLY A 123 12.76 -14.83 16.33
N THR A 124 13.73 -13.97 16.66
CA THR A 124 13.80 -13.29 17.96
C THR A 124 13.15 -11.91 17.94
N ILE A 125 12.42 -11.53 16.89
CA ILE A 125 11.76 -10.22 16.82
C ILE A 125 10.29 -10.38 17.13
N GLY A 126 9.81 -9.70 18.18
CA GLY A 126 8.40 -9.60 18.54
C GLY A 126 7.76 -8.35 17.97
N VAL A 127 6.53 -8.47 17.52
CA VAL A 127 5.69 -7.33 17.12
C VAL A 127 4.34 -7.45 17.80
N ASP A 128 3.94 -6.38 18.48
CA ASP A 128 2.60 -6.18 19.00
C ASP A 128 1.94 -5.03 18.23
N LEU A 129 0.69 -5.22 17.78
CA LEU A 129 -0.12 -4.24 17.08
C LEU A 129 -1.46 -4.11 17.78
N ILE A 130 -1.72 -2.95 18.36
CA ILE A 130 -2.96 -2.62 19.05
C ILE A 130 -3.71 -1.61 18.19
N VAL A 131 -4.97 -1.91 17.88
CA VAL A 131 -5.85 -1.03 17.09
C VAL A 131 -7.09 -0.73 17.91
N ASN A 132 -7.29 0.53 18.25
CA ASN A 132 -8.46 1.02 18.96
C ASN A 132 -9.37 1.80 18.02
N ARG A 133 -10.64 1.44 17.96
CA ARG A 133 -11.64 2.19 17.21
C ARG A 133 -12.05 3.43 17.98
N HIS A 134 -12.12 4.58 17.31
CA HIS A 134 -12.62 5.80 17.95
C HIS A 134 -14.11 5.65 18.32
N PRO A 135 -14.53 6.07 19.52
CA PRO A 135 -15.94 6.01 19.94
C PRO A 135 -16.89 6.79 19.03
N HIS A 136 -16.37 7.83 18.39
CA HIS A 136 -17.08 8.68 17.44
C HIS A 136 -16.68 8.43 15.99
N ALA A 137 -16.05 7.26 15.71
CA ALA A 137 -15.70 6.89 14.35
C ALA A 137 -16.95 6.98 13.47
N PRO A 138 -16.91 7.76 12.37
CA PRO A 138 -18.07 7.95 11.54
C PRO A 138 -18.61 6.59 11.08
N GLU A 139 -19.92 6.38 11.22
CA GLU A 139 -20.56 5.28 10.50
C GLU A 139 -20.30 5.51 9.02
N TYR A 140 -19.76 4.46 8.38
CA TYR A 140 -19.30 4.46 7.01
C TYR A 140 -20.22 5.29 6.11
N ARG A 141 -19.79 6.50 5.76
CA ARG A 141 -20.49 7.32 4.77
C ARG A 141 -20.18 6.70 3.42
N PHE A 142 -21.20 6.28 2.69
CA PHE A 142 -21.07 5.99 1.27
C PHE A 142 -20.39 7.20 0.62
N ARG A 143 -19.07 7.13 0.34
CA ARG A 143 -18.52 7.95 -0.73
C ARG A 143 -19.26 7.51 -2.00
N LYS A 144 -19.46 8.39 -2.97
CA LYS A 144 -19.96 7.96 -4.29
C LYS A 144 -18.92 6.99 -4.87
N PHE A 145 -19.09 5.70 -4.60
CA PHE A 145 -18.35 4.61 -5.22
C PHE A 145 -19.00 4.31 -6.57
N GLY A 146 -18.24 3.73 -7.50
CA GLY A 146 -18.83 3.21 -8.74
C GLY A 146 -18.12 3.59 -10.03
N THR A 147 -16.83 3.92 -10.00
CA THR A 147 -16.06 4.04 -11.24
C THR A 147 -15.55 2.69 -11.75
N THR A 148 -15.53 1.68 -10.88
CA THR A 148 -15.08 0.32 -11.21
C THR A 148 -16.09 -0.74 -10.80
N ARG A 149 -16.03 -1.90 -11.44
CA ARG A 149 -16.96 -3.01 -11.17
C ARG A 149 -16.82 -3.55 -9.75
N VAL A 150 -15.60 -3.61 -9.21
CA VAL A 150 -15.36 -3.98 -7.80
C VAL A 150 -16.07 -3.02 -6.84
N GLU A 151 -16.01 -1.72 -7.10
CA GLU A 151 -16.72 -0.74 -6.28
C GLU A 151 -18.25 -0.90 -6.36
N GLN A 152 -18.77 -1.24 -7.54
CA GLN A 152 -20.20 -1.45 -7.79
C GLN A 152 -20.71 -2.75 -7.14
N ASP A 153 -20.02 -3.86 -7.37
CA ASP A 153 -20.42 -5.21 -6.95
C ASP A 153 -20.11 -5.47 -5.47
N GLU A 154 -18.89 -5.12 -5.03
CA GLU A 154 -18.40 -5.42 -3.68
C GLU A 154 -18.68 -4.28 -2.68
N GLN A 155 -19.20 -3.14 -3.14
CA GLN A 155 -19.63 -2.00 -2.30
C GLN A 155 -18.52 -1.51 -1.34
N ARG A 156 -17.27 -1.49 -1.84
CA ARG A 156 -16.07 -1.02 -1.12
C ARG A 156 -15.19 -0.16 -2.04
N PRO A 157 -14.37 0.77 -1.51
CA PRO A 157 -13.35 1.41 -2.31
C PRO A 157 -12.35 0.38 -2.85
N LEU A 158 -11.72 0.71 -3.97
CA LEU A 158 -10.49 0.03 -4.36
C LEU A 158 -9.41 0.27 -3.30
N ASP A 159 -8.66 -0.78 -3.01
CA ASP A 159 -7.64 -0.76 -1.98
C ASP A 159 -6.26 -1.11 -2.55
N HIS A 160 -5.28 -1.15 -1.65
CA HIS A 160 -3.93 -1.51 -1.99
C HIS A 160 -3.80 -2.94 -2.58
N TYR A 161 -4.66 -3.88 -2.19
CA TYR A 161 -4.66 -5.23 -2.74
C TYR A 161 -5.09 -5.23 -4.19
N ASP A 162 -6.05 -4.39 -4.55
CA ASP A 162 -6.46 -4.23 -5.95
C ASP A 162 -5.26 -3.71 -6.78
N VAL A 163 -4.53 -2.70 -6.30
CA VAL A 163 -3.29 -2.21 -6.94
C VAL A 163 -2.25 -3.33 -7.11
N VAL A 164 -1.96 -4.09 -6.05
CA VAL A 164 -0.99 -5.19 -6.11
C VAL A 164 -1.46 -6.29 -7.06
N SER A 165 -2.75 -6.63 -7.02
CA SER A 165 -3.34 -7.63 -7.90
C SER A 165 -3.25 -7.20 -9.35
N ILE A 166 -3.50 -5.93 -9.65
CA ILE A 166 -3.36 -5.36 -11.00
C ILE A 166 -1.93 -5.51 -11.48
N LEU A 167 -0.96 -5.01 -10.69
CA LEU A 167 0.46 -5.06 -11.06
C LEU A 167 0.97 -6.50 -11.22
N TYR A 168 0.52 -7.42 -10.37
CA TYR A 168 0.89 -8.83 -10.42
C TYR A 168 0.27 -9.56 -11.63
N LEU A 169 -1.03 -9.39 -11.88
CA LEU A 169 -1.70 -9.98 -13.04
C LEU A 169 -1.12 -9.42 -14.35
N ALA A 170 -0.77 -8.14 -14.35
CA ALA A 170 -0.05 -7.50 -15.44
C ALA A 170 1.27 -8.22 -15.75
N GLN A 171 2.10 -8.49 -14.72
CA GLN A 171 3.35 -9.24 -14.88
C GLN A 171 3.15 -10.65 -15.46
N GLN A 172 1.99 -11.26 -15.22
CA GLN A 172 1.63 -12.58 -15.73
C GLN A 172 1.01 -12.56 -17.13
N ASN A 173 0.93 -11.40 -17.81
CA ASN A 173 0.22 -11.23 -19.08
C ASN A 173 -1.27 -11.58 -18.98
N ARG A 174 -1.91 -11.21 -17.86
CA ARG A 174 -3.32 -11.50 -17.56
C ARG A 174 -4.18 -10.24 -17.62
N THR A 175 -3.90 -9.36 -18.58
CA THR A 175 -4.59 -8.09 -18.77
C THR A 175 -6.11 -8.25 -18.90
N ASP A 176 -6.58 -9.25 -19.66
CA ASP A 176 -8.01 -9.52 -19.83
C ASP A 176 -8.69 -9.77 -18.47
N ARG A 177 -8.04 -10.48 -17.55
CA ARG A 177 -8.59 -10.70 -16.19
C ARG A 177 -8.67 -9.43 -15.35
N ILE A 178 -7.77 -8.47 -15.61
CA ILE A 178 -7.80 -7.17 -14.94
C ILE A 178 -8.98 -6.38 -15.47
N ILE A 179 -9.05 -6.22 -16.79
CA ILE A 179 -10.13 -5.52 -17.48
C ILE A 179 -11.48 -6.10 -17.07
N ASP A 180 -11.63 -7.42 -17.16
CA ASP A 180 -12.84 -8.12 -16.75
C ASP A 180 -13.17 -7.85 -15.29
N ARG A 181 -12.22 -7.82 -14.36
CA ARG A 181 -12.52 -7.67 -12.92
C ARG A 181 -12.89 -6.24 -12.53
N TYR A 182 -12.23 -5.24 -13.12
CA TYR A 182 -12.29 -3.87 -12.61
C TYR A 182 -13.06 -2.91 -13.51
N VAL A 183 -13.14 -3.13 -14.81
CA VAL A 183 -13.88 -2.22 -15.71
C VAL A 183 -15.39 -2.55 -15.65
N PRO A 184 -16.28 -1.56 -15.47
CA PRO A 184 -17.73 -1.76 -15.48
C PRO A 184 -18.22 -2.48 -16.74
N GLN A 185 -19.25 -3.31 -16.60
CA GLN A 185 -19.75 -4.16 -17.69
C GLN A 185 -20.26 -3.34 -18.88
N GLU A 186 -20.83 -2.17 -18.61
CA GLU A 186 -21.31 -1.23 -19.64
C GLU A 186 -20.14 -0.77 -20.53
N ILE A 187 -19.00 -0.42 -19.91
CA ILE A 187 -17.80 0.01 -20.62
C ILE A 187 -17.15 -1.16 -21.38
N LEU A 188 -17.21 -2.38 -20.84
CA LEU A 188 -16.72 -3.56 -21.57
C LEU A 188 -17.53 -3.84 -22.84
N ASN A 189 -18.85 -3.63 -22.78
CA ASN A 189 -19.75 -3.93 -23.88
C ASN A 189 -19.78 -2.83 -24.95
N GLU A 190 -19.77 -1.56 -24.53
CA GLU A 190 -20.09 -0.41 -25.40
C GLU A 190 -19.01 0.68 -25.39
N GLY A 191 -18.03 0.59 -24.48
CA GLY A 191 -16.98 1.59 -24.31
C GLY A 191 -15.81 1.45 -25.28
N THR A 192 -15.12 2.56 -25.49
CA THR A 192 -13.86 2.64 -26.23
C THR A 192 -12.68 2.06 -25.43
N GLU A 193 -11.57 1.74 -26.09
CA GLU A 193 -10.35 1.30 -25.39
C GLU A 193 -9.80 2.35 -24.41
N GLU A 194 -10.03 3.64 -24.68
CA GLU A 194 -9.65 4.76 -23.81
C GLU A 194 -10.52 4.85 -22.54
N GLU A 195 -11.71 4.25 -22.57
CA GLU A 195 -12.62 4.18 -21.43
C GLU A 195 -12.37 2.95 -20.56
N LYS A 196 -11.68 1.92 -21.07
CA LYS A 196 -11.26 0.71 -20.34
C LYS A 196 -10.08 0.99 -19.39
N VAL A 197 -10.30 1.92 -18.47
CA VAL A 197 -9.30 2.43 -17.52
C VAL A 197 -9.73 2.08 -16.10
N VAL A 198 -8.77 1.59 -15.30
CA VAL A 198 -9.00 1.40 -13.87
C VAL A 198 -8.50 2.62 -13.13
N ARG A 199 -9.40 3.35 -12.47
CA ARG A 199 -9.10 4.63 -11.80
C ARG A 199 -9.05 4.46 -10.29
N PHE A 200 -8.00 5.00 -9.68
CA PHE A 200 -7.77 4.99 -8.24
C PHE A 200 -7.62 6.42 -7.72
N PRO A 201 -8.54 6.93 -6.89
CA PRO A 201 -8.25 8.11 -6.08
C PRO A 201 -7.24 7.74 -4.99
N SER A 202 -6.25 8.59 -4.74
CA SER A 202 -5.33 8.41 -3.63
C SER A 202 -6.06 8.61 -2.31
N GLN A 203 -5.59 7.90 -1.29
CA GLN A 203 -6.18 8.00 0.06
C GLN A 203 -5.92 9.36 0.70
N ALA A 204 -4.74 9.92 0.47
CA ALA A 204 -4.40 11.29 0.84
C ALA A 204 -5.27 12.35 0.13
N GLY A 205 -5.90 12.00 -1.00
CA GLY A 205 -6.77 12.89 -1.78
C GLY A 205 -6.02 13.74 -2.82
N ASP A 206 -4.69 13.76 -2.79
CA ASP A 206 -3.89 14.61 -3.67
C ASP A 206 -3.81 14.11 -5.12
N TYR A 207 -3.94 12.80 -5.37
CA TYR A 207 -3.70 12.21 -6.68
C TYR A 207 -4.86 11.35 -7.14
N ARG A 208 -5.08 11.33 -8.46
CA ARG A 208 -5.77 10.27 -9.18
C ARG A 208 -4.75 9.47 -9.98
N VAL A 209 -4.88 8.15 -9.92
CA VAL A 209 -4.03 7.20 -10.63
C VAL A 209 -4.89 6.43 -11.63
N ASP A 210 -4.58 6.57 -12.90
CA ASP A 210 -5.30 5.92 -13.98
C ASP A 210 -4.41 4.80 -14.57
N PHE A 211 -4.88 3.54 -14.51
CA PHE A 211 -4.22 2.40 -15.11
C PHE A 211 -4.79 2.13 -16.50
N PHE A 212 -3.92 2.19 -17.50
CA PHE A 212 -4.19 1.84 -18.88
C PHE A 212 -3.52 0.52 -19.20
N PHE A 213 -4.24 -0.34 -19.90
CA PHE A 213 -3.71 -1.61 -20.37
C PHE A 213 -3.87 -1.70 -21.87
N THR A 214 -2.80 -2.06 -22.56
CA THR A 214 -2.81 -2.23 -24.01
C THR A 214 -2.15 -3.54 -24.36
N ARG A 215 -2.83 -4.36 -25.16
CA ARG A 215 -2.21 -5.54 -25.74
C ARG A 215 -1.36 -5.10 -26.93
N ILE A 216 -0.06 -5.38 -26.87
CA ILE A 216 0.87 -5.09 -27.96
C ILE A 216 0.72 -6.22 -28.98
N LYS A 217 0.34 -5.89 -30.21
CA LYS A 217 0.32 -6.88 -31.29
C LYS A 217 1.76 -7.24 -31.69
N ASN A 218 2.00 -8.51 -31.99
CA ASN A 218 3.36 -9.04 -32.25
C ASN A 218 4.03 -8.42 -33.49
N ASP A 219 3.25 -7.83 -34.38
CA ASP A 219 3.65 -7.19 -35.64
C ASP A 219 3.95 -5.69 -35.52
N GLU A 220 3.71 -5.08 -34.36
CA GLU A 220 4.00 -3.65 -34.13
C GLU A 220 5.39 -3.44 -33.47
N PRO A 221 6.23 -2.53 -33.99
CA PRO A 221 7.52 -2.22 -33.38
C PRO A 221 7.35 -1.68 -31.95
N ARG A 222 7.97 -2.36 -30.98
CA ARG A 222 7.96 -1.92 -29.58
C ARG A 222 8.79 -0.66 -29.43
N LYS A 223 8.14 0.49 -29.20
CA LYS A 223 8.83 1.70 -28.75
C LYS A 223 9.11 1.58 -27.25
N VAL A 224 10.36 1.81 -26.85
CA VAL A 224 10.71 1.92 -25.43
C VAL A 224 9.95 3.13 -24.88
N PRO A 225 9.31 3.03 -23.70
CA PRO A 225 8.62 4.17 -23.12
C PRO A 225 9.62 5.29 -22.84
N GLU A 226 9.16 6.53 -22.88
CA GLU A 226 10.01 7.71 -22.70
C GLU A 226 10.86 7.66 -21.42
N ARG A 227 10.28 7.14 -20.33
CA ARG A 227 10.95 6.98 -19.02
C ARG A 227 11.53 5.58 -18.78
N GLY A 228 11.71 4.80 -19.85
CA GLY A 228 12.18 3.42 -19.79
C GLY A 228 11.12 2.42 -19.30
N ASN A 229 11.53 1.16 -19.20
CA ASN A 229 10.67 0.06 -18.76
C ASN A 229 10.69 -0.07 -17.24
N VAL A 230 9.76 0.63 -16.56
CA VAL A 230 9.77 0.74 -15.09
C VAL A 230 9.35 -0.58 -14.44
N SER A 231 9.99 -0.95 -13.33
CA SER A 231 9.65 -2.17 -12.59
C SER A 231 8.29 -2.05 -11.88
N ALA A 232 7.51 -3.13 -11.82
CA ALA A 232 6.24 -3.10 -11.08
C ALA A 232 6.46 -2.84 -9.58
N ALA A 233 7.61 -3.27 -9.04
CA ALA A 233 8.01 -2.96 -7.66
C ALA A 233 8.26 -1.45 -7.49
N THR A 234 8.92 -0.81 -8.45
CA THR A 234 9.13 0.66 -8.45
C THR A 234 7.79 1.40 -8.57
N MET A 235 6.92 0.99 -9.48
CA MET A 235 5.57 1.56 -9.62
C MET A 235 4.78 1.45 -8.31
N HIS A 236 4.81 0.27 -7.68
CA HIS A 236 4.15 0.01 -6.41
C HIS A 236 4.69 0.89 -5.27
N GLN A 237 6.01 1.07 -5.22
CA GLN A 237 6.66 1.89 -4.19
C GLN A 237 6.29 3.37 -4.31
N VAL A 238 6.29 3.91 -5.53
CA VAL A 238 5.87 5.30 -5.80
C VAL A 238 4.40 5.49 -5.43
N LEU A 239 3.53 4.55 -5.82
CA LEU A 239 2.12 4.57 -5.43
C LEU A 239 1.95 4.62 -3.91
N ARG A 240 2.70 3.81 -3.17
CA ARG A 240 2.64 3.80 -1.70
C ARG A 240 3.06 5.14 -1.08
N ARG A 241 4.13 5.78 -1.57
CA ARG A 241 4.57 7.08 -1.07
C ARG A 241 3.52 8.16 -1.32
N LEU A 242 3.02 8.25 -2.56
CA LEU A 242 2.02 9.25 -2.91
C LEU A 242 0.69 9.04 -2.17
N PHE A 243 0.29 7.78 -1.95
CA PHE A 243 -0.95 7.48 -1.21
C PHE A 243 -0.83 7.76 0.28
N ALA A 244 0.40 7.76 0.81
CA ALA A 244 0.68 8.19 2.18
C ALA A 244 0.80 9.72 2.32
N GLY A 245 0.64 10.49 1.24
CA GLY A 245 0.74 11.96 1.27
C GLY A 245 2.18 12.46 1.41
N HIS A 246 3.16 11.65 1.03
CA HIS A 246 4.58 12.05 1.08
C HIS A 246 4.85 13.16 0.06
N ALA A 247 5.81 14.03 0.40
CA ALA A 247 6.22 15.12 -0.46
C ALA A 247 6.69 14.61 -1.86
N PRO A 248 6.33 15.30 -2.96
CA PRO A 248 6.70 14.89 -4.33
C PRO A 248 8.20 14.63 -4.52
N GLU A 249 9.06 15.35 -3.82
CA GLU A 249 10.52 15.18 -3.85
C GLU A 249 10.95 13.77 -3.46
N LEU A 250 10.25 13.13 -2.52
CA LEU A 250 10.58 11.79 -2.06
C LEU A 250 10.23 10.74 -3.13
N ALA A 251 9.12 10.92 -3.84
CA ALA A 251 8.76 10.07 -4.97
C ALA A 251 9.69 10.29 -6.18
N ALA A 252 10.07 11.55 -6.47
CA ALA A 252 11.05 11.87 -7.50
C ALA A 252 12.43 11.25 -7.20
N LYS A 253 12.88 11.32 -5.94
CA LYS A 253 14.11 10.67 -5.49
C LYS A 253 14.05 9.15 -5.65
N GLU A 254 12.97 8.51 -5.21
CA GLU A 254 12.77 7.06 -5.36
C GLU A 254 12.86 6.61 -6.83
N LEU A 255 12.30 7.39 -7.76
CA LEU A 255 12.39 7.14 -9.19
C LEU A 255 13.82 7.35 -9.72
N THR A 256 14.46 8.44 -9.32
CA THR A 256 15.83 8.80 -9.74
C THR A 256 16.85 7.76 -9.27
N ASP A 257 16.70 7.24 -8.04
CA ASP A 257 17.54 6.18 -7.48
C ASP A 257 17.41 4.86 -8.27
N LYS A 258 16.34 4.69 -9.06
CA LYS A 258 16.14 3.57 -10.00
C LYS A 258 16.52 3.90 -11.44
N GLY A 259 17.17 5.03 -11.67
CA GLY A 259 17.61 5.49 -12.99
C GLY A 259 16.50 6.09 -13.85
N ILE A 260 15.35 6.44 -13.25
CA ILE A 260 14.22 7.05 -13.96
C ILE A 260 14.34 8.56 -13.85
N LEU A 261 14.59 9.22 -14.97
CA LEU A 261 14.71 10.68 -15.03
C LEU A 261 13.34 11.33 -14.87
N ILE A 262 13.15 12.03 -13.76
CA ILE A 262 11.94 12.78 -13.43
C ILE A 262 12.27 13.94 -12.49
N THR A 263 11.60 15.07 -12.65
CA THR A 263 11.75 16.21 -11.73
C THR A 263 10.65 16.24 -10.67
N LYS A 264 10.87 17.00 -9.60
CA LYS A 264 9.85 17.24 -8.57
C LYS A 264 8.60 17.87 -9.19
N GLU A 265 8.76 18.85 -10.06
CA GLU A 265 7.67 19.63 -10.67
C GLU A 265 6.75 18.73 -11.51
N GLU A 266 7.33 17.72 -12.17
CA GLU A 266 6.56 16.71 -12.88
C GLU A 266 5.75 15.85 -11.91
N VAL A 267 6.39 15.35 -10.84
CA VAL A 267 5.67 14.55 -9.82
C VAL A 267 4.53 15.36 -9.18
N GLU A 268 4.78 16.64 -8.89
CA GLU A 268 3.83 17.57 -8.28
C GLU A 268 2.62 17.90 -9.17
N ARG A 269 2.70 17.69 -10.49
CA ARG A 269 1.60 17.99 -11.43
C ARG A 269 0.99 16.72 -11.99
N GLU A 270 1.71 16.11 -12.91
CA GLU A 270 1.33 14.89 -13.58
C GLU A 270 2.56 14.21 -14.17
N PHE A 271 2.57 12.89 -14.09
CA PHE A 271 3.63 12.09 -14.70
C PHE A 271 3.11 10.69 -15.01
N THR A 272 3.86 9.99 -15.88
CA THR A 272 3.49 8.66 -16.35
C THR A 272 4.64 7.70 -16.13
N LEU A 273 4.30 6.53 -15.58
CA LEU A 273 5.19 5.37 -15.53
C LEU A 273 4.64 4.28 -16.44
N ALA A 274 5.51 3.63 -17.20
CA ALA A 274 5.11 2.62 -18.16
C ALA A 274 5.95 1.36 -18.02
N ARG A 275 5.33 0.21 -18.32
CA ARG A 275 5.97 -1.08 -18.28
C ARG A 275 5.53 -1.93 -19.48
N ILE A 276 6.51 -2.42 -20.22
CA ILE A 276 6.31 -3.44 -21.26
C ILE A 276 6.59 -4.81 -20.65
N LEU A 277 5.62 -5.71 -20.78
CA LEU A 277 5.63 -7.08 -20.29
C LEU A 277 5.20 -7.99 -21.44
N ASN A 278 6.14 -8.64 -22.12
CA ASN A 278 5.88 -9.51 -23.28
C ASN A 278 4.97 -8.86 -24.33
N ASP A 279 3.71 -9.29 -24.41
CA ASP A 279 2.65 -8.81 -25.31
C ASP A 279 1.69 -7.80 -24.65
N ASN A 280 2.04 -7.29 -23.47
CA ASN A 280 1.25 -6.33 -22.71
C ASN A 280 2.05 -5.05 -22.40
N PHE A 281 1.31 -3.96 -22.38
CA PHE A 281 1.77 -2.64 -22.00
C PHE A 281 0.87 -2.13 -20.88
N ILE A 282 1.47 -1.75 -19.74
CA ILE A 282 0.76 -1.05 -18.67
C ILE A 282 1.32 0.34 -18.55
N THR A 283 0.41 1.30 -18.52
CA THR A 283 0.72 2.70 -18.27
C THR A 283 -0.04 3.17 -17.04
N ILE A 284 0.66 3.84 -16.14
CA ILE A 284 0.10 4.41 -14.92
C ILE A 284 0.25 5.92 -15.02
N HIS A 285 -0.86 6.62 -15.14
CA HIS A 285 -0.89 8.09 -15.15
C HIS A 285 -1.21 8.59 -13.74
N PHE A 286 -0.30 9.37 -13.18
CA PHE A 286 -0.49 10.08 -11.93
C PHE A 286 -0.91 11.50 -12.26
N LYS A 287 -2.05 11.93 -11.72
CA LYS A 287 -2.61 13.28 -11.94
C LYS A 287 -2.96 13.90 -10.61
N ARG A 288 -2.44 15.08 -10.29
CA ARG A 288 -2.82 15.79 -9.08
C ARG A 288 -4.23 16.39 -9.24
N GLY A 289 -5.05 16.28 -8.19
CA GLY A 289 -6.43 16.78 -8.13
C GLY A 289 -6.52 18.28 -7.87
#